data_AF-A0A257NPY8-F1
#
_entry.id   AF-A0A257NPY8-F1
#
_cell.length_a   1.000
_cell.length_b   1.000
_cell.length_c   1.000
_cell.angle_alpha   90.00
_cell.angle_beta   90.00
_cell.angle_gamma   90.00
#
_symmetry.space_group_name_H-M   'P 1'
#
loop_
_entity.id
_entity.type
_entity.pdbx_description
1 polymer ?
#
loop_
_entity_poly.entity_id
_entity_poly.type
_entity_poly.pdbx_seq_one_letter_code
_entity_poly.pdbx_strand_id
1 'polypeptide(L)'
;MGINALRSQLGTTTAETHTFYEEYFGQFKTLSEYLESTKGFARTHGYTETLFGRRRQFPEMKSSLPYVRAQAERMAINAPIQGTQADIIKLAMM
;
A
#
# COMPACT_ATOMS: atom_id res chain seq x y z
N MET A 1 -3.76 -3.64 4.51
CA MET A 1 -4.91 -3.50 5.45
C MET A 1 -4.58 -4.32 6.68
N GLY A 2 -4.85 -3.85 7.90
CA GLY A 2 -4.55 -4.64 9.10
C GLY A 2 -5.55 -5.77 9.31
N ILE A 3 -5.13 -6.88 9.93
CA ILE A 3 -5.98 -8.05 10.23
C ILE A 3 -7.27 -7.65 10.96
N ASN A 4 -7.22 -6.69 11.89
CA ASN A 4 -8.41 -6.23 12.61
C ASN A 4 -9.44 -5.53 11.72
N ALA A 5 -8.97 -4.76 10.72
CA ALA A 5 -9.85 -4.10 9.76
C ALA A 5 -10.46 -5.14 8.80
N LEU A 6 -9.66 -6.13 8.39
CA LEU A 6 -10.13 -7.24 7.56
C LEU A 6 -11.20 -8.07 8.29
N ARG A 7 -10.97 -8.41 9.56
CA ARG A 7 -11.93 -9.11 10.42
C ARG A 7 -13.27 -8.37 10.49
N SER A 8 -13.22 -7.05 10.69
CA SER A 8 -14.43 -6.22 10.77
C SER A 8 -15.21 -6.20 9.45
N GLN A 9 -14.54 -6.36 8.31
CA GLN A 9 -15.19 -6.37 6.99
C GLN A 9 -15.72 -7.74 6.62
N LEU A 10 -15.01 -8.81 7.00
CA LEU A 10 -15.42 -10.19 6.74
C LEU A 10 -16.49 -10.67 7.73
N GLY A 11 -16.60 -10.07 8.90
CA GLY A 11 -17.54 -10.51 9.95
C GLY A 11 -17.16 -11.87 10.55
N THR A 12 -15.90 -12.28 10.43
CA THR A 12 -15.39 -13.58 10.85
C THR A 12 -14.62 -13.52 12.17
N THR A 13 -14.20 -14.68 12.68
CA THR A 13 -13.33 -14.75 13.85
C THR A 13 -11.91 -14.27 13.53
N THR A 14 -11.13 -13.92 14.57
CA THR A 14 -9.72 -13.56 14.38
C THR A 14 -8.90 -14.70 13.77
N ALA A 15 -9.19 -15.95 14.16
CA ALA A 15 -8.49 -17.12 13.64
C ALA A 15 -8.76 -17.31 12.13
N GLU A 16 -10.03 -17.29 11.71
CA GLU A 16 -10.40 -17.39 10.29
C GLU A 16 -9.84 -16.24 9.46
N THR A 17 -9.83 -15.02 10.02
CA THR A 17 -9.23 -13.87 9.34
C THR A 17 -7.73 -14.05 9.13
N HIS A 18 -7.03 -14.63 10.11
CA HIS A 18 -5.60 -14.90 10.01
C HIS A 18 -5.30 -15.94 8.94
N THR A 19 -6.03 -17.06 8.96
CA THR A 19 -5.91 -18.11 7.94
C THR A 19 -6.15 -17.55 6.54
N PHE A 20 -7.24 -16.79 6.36
CA PHE A 20 -7.53 -16.16 5.07
C PHE A 20 -6.42 -15.19 4.63
N TYR A 21 -5.89 -14.39 5.55
CA TYR A 21 -4.81 -13.46 5.25
C TYR A 21 -3.55 -14.21 4.77
N GLU A 22 -3.17 -15.28 5.47
CA GLU A 22 -2.01 -16.10 5.11
C GLU A 22 -2.20 -16.84 3.78
N GLU A 23 -3.37 -17.45 3.57
CA GLU A 23 -3.70 -18.13 2.31
C GLU A 23 -3.69 -17.15 1.13
N TYR A 24 -4.28 -15.97 1.29
CA TYR A 24 -4.32 -14.94 0.26
C TYR A 24 -2.89 -14.51 -0.14
N PHE A 25 -2.05 -14.14 0.81
CA PHE A 25 -0.68 -13.70 0.49
C PHE A 25 0.26 -14.86 0.14
N GLY A 26 -0.08 -16.10 0.53
CA GLY A 26 0.58 -17.32 0.08
C GLY A 26 0.30 -17.63 -1.39
N GLN A 27 -0.95 -17.44 -1.84
CA GLN A 27 -1.33 -17.58 -3.25
C GLN A 27 -0.79 -16.43 -4.11
N PHE A 28 -0.87 -15.18 -3.61
CA PHE A 28 -0.46 -13.98 -4.34
C PHE A 28 0.93 -13.48 -3.89
N LYS A 29 1.95 -14.32 -4.02
CA LYS A 29 3.32 -13.99 -3.58
C LYS A 29 3.89 -12.73 -4.25
N THR A 30 3.65 -12.56 -5.55
CA THR A 30 4.11 -11.39 -6.31
C THR A 30 3.48 -10.09 -5.81
N LEU A 31 2.25 -10.14 -5.29
CA LEU A 31 1.61 -8.98 -4.67
C LEU A 31 2.34 -8.60 -3.38
N SER A 32 2.66 -9.57 -2.53
CA SER A 32 3.44 -9.33 -1.29
C SER A 32 4.80 -8.69 -1.60
N GLU A 33 5.51 -9.23 -2.59
CA GLU A 33 6.81 -8.71 -3.05
C GLU A 33 6.69 -7.28 -3.59
N TYR A 34 5.64 -6.99 -4.36
CA TYR A 34 5.35 -5.65 -4.85
C TYR A 34 5.08 -4.66 -3.70
N LEU A 35 4.29 -5.05 -2.70
CA LEU A 35 3.98 -4.17 -1.56
C LEU A 35 5.23 -3.85 -0.73
N GLU A 36 6.06 -4.87 -0.44
CA GLU A 36 7.29 -4.68 0.33
C GLU A 36 8.35 -3.91 -0.45
N SER A 37 8.53 -4.19 -1.74
CA SER A 37 9.46 -3.41 -2.59
C SER A 37 9.03 -1.96 -2.73
N THR A 38 7.73 -1.68 -2.91
CA THR A 38 7.20 -0.31 -2.96
C THR A 38 7.46 0.44 -1.66
N LYS A 39 7.21 -0.22 -0.52
CA LYS A 39 7.48 0.34 0.80
C LYS A 39 8.97 0.61 1.02
N GLY A 40 9.83 -0.34 0.64
CA GLY A 40 11.29 -0.21 0.70
C GLY A 40 11.81 0.94 -0.16
N PHE A 41 11.34 1.02 -1.41
CA PHE A 41 11.66 2.12 -2.32
C PHE A 41 11.29 3.47 -1.72
N ALA A 42 10.07 3.59 -1.20
CA ALA A 42 9.57 4.84 -0.63
C ALA A 42 10.34 5.26 0.64
N ARG A 43 10.77 4.31 1.47
CA ARG A 43 11.64 4.58 2.63
C ARG A 43 13.01 5.11 2.22
N THR A 44 13.61 4.53 1.18
CA THR A 44 14.94 4.94 0.71
C THR A 44 14.90 6.27 -0.04
N HIS A 45 13.92 6.46 -0.93
CA HIS A 45 13.89 7.60 -1.86
C HIS A 45 12.99 8.74 -1.39
N GLY A 46 12.06 8.50 -0.47
CA GLY A 46 11.13 9.51 0.03
C GLY A 46 9.95 9.82 -0.91
N TYR A 47 9.77 9.05 -1.99
CA TYR A 47 8.66 9.21 -2.94
C TYR A 47 8.21 7.87 -3.52
N THR A 48 7.05 7.87 -4.18
CA THR A 48 6.63 6.79 -5.09
C THR A 48 6.17 7.36 -6.43
N GLU A 49 6.06 6.51 -7.45
CA GLU A 49 5.68 6.89 -8.81
C GLU A 49 4.47 6.09 -9.29
N THR A 50 3.65 6.69 -10.15
CA THR A 50 2.65 5.95 -10.93
C THR A 50 3.30 5.25 -12.13
N LEU A 51 2.56 4.36 -12.80
CA LEU A 51 3.03 3.69 -14.02
C LEU A 51 3.46 4.69 -15.12
N PHE A 52 2.88 5.89 -15.13
CA PHE A 52 3.18 6.95 -16.09
C PHE A 52 4.28 7.92 -15.59
N GLY A 53 4.98 7.60 -14.52
CA GLY A 53 6.11 8.38 -13.99
C GLY A 53 5.73 9.59 -13.12
N ARG A 54 4.46 9.75 -12.76
CA ARG A 54 4.03 10.85 -11.88
C ARG A 54 4.41 10.56 -10.43
N ARG A 55 5.13 11.48 -9.80
CA ARG A 55 5.68 11.32 -8.44
C ARG A 55 4.75 11.83 -7.35
N ARG A 56 4.73 11.13 -6.21
CA ARG A 56 4.21 11.64 -4.92
C ARG A 56 5.30 11.58 -3.86
N GLN A 57 5.57 12.71 -3.23
CA GLN A 57 6.58 12.85 -2.16
C GLN A 57 5.98 12.52 -0.79
N PHE A 58 6.81 11.98 0.11
CA PHE A 58 6.46 11.62 1.49
C PHE A 58 7.53 12.15 2.47
N PRO A 59 7.66 13.47 2.66
CA PRO A 59 8.61 14.03 3.62
C PRO A 59 8.40 13.50 5.05
N GLU A 60 7.16 13.13 5.40
CA GLU A 60 6.76 12.57 6.68
C GLU A 60 7.44 11.23 7.03
N MET A 61 8.02 10.54 6.03
CA MET A 61 8.80 9.31 6.26
C MET A 61 10.01 9.54 7.19
N LYS A 62 10.55 10.77 7.20
CA LYS A 62 11.69 11.15 8.05
C LYS A 62 11.27 11.70 9.41
N SER A 63 9.98 11.76 9.71
CA SER A 63 9.48 12.30 10.97
C SER A 63 10.03 11.51 12.16
N SER A 64 10.36 12.20 13.27
CA SER A 64 10.74 11.56 14.53
C SER A 64 9.57 10.80 15.17
N LEU A 65 8.33 11.19 14.84
CA LEU A 65 7.11 10.62 15.40
C LEU A 65 6.73 9.30 14.70
N PRO A 66 6.69 8.16 15.43
CA PRO A 66 6.42 6.85 14.82
C PRO A 66 5.07 6.74 14.11
N TYR A 67 4.02 7.37 14.65
CA TYR A 67 2.68 7.32 14.05
C TYR A 67 2.62 8.06 12.70
N VAL A 68 3.38 9.16 12.57
CA VAL A 68 3.49 9.96 11.33
C VAL A 68 4.19 9.13 10.26
N ARG A 69 5.32 8.49 10.59
CA ARG A 69 6.02 7.57 9.67
C ARG A 69 5.12 6.42 9.24
N ALA A 70 4.41 5.78 10.18
CA ALA A 70 3.51 4.67 9.87
C ALA A 70 2.36 5.10 8.95
N GLN A 71 1.84 6.32 9.09
CA GLN A 71 0.84 6.87 8.18
C GLN A 71 1.44 7.12 6.79
N ALA A 72 2.63 7.72 6.71
CA ALA A 72 3.34 7.96 5.46
C ALA A 72 3.62 6.66 4.69
N GLU A 73 4.07 5.61 5.38
CA GLU A 73 4.28 4.28 4.78
C GLU A 73 2.98 3.69 4.21
N ARG A 74 1.87 3.78 4.96
CA ARG A 74 0.56 3.32 4.48
C ARG A 74 0.10 4.07 3.23
N MET A 75 0.34 5.38 3.17
CA MET A 75 0.02 6.17 1.98
C MET A 75 0.92 5.81 0.80
N ALA A 76 2.21 5.61 1.05
CA ALA A 76 3.19 5.28 0.01
C ALA A 76 2.90 3.95 -0.69
N ILE A 77 2.46 2.93 0.05
CA ILE A 77 2.07 1.64 -0.53
C ILE A 77 0.89 1.79 -1.50
N ASN A 78 -0.10 2.63 -1.15
CA ASN A 78 -1.33 2.77 -1.94
C ASN A 78 -1.20 3.78 -3.10
N ALA A 79 -0.30 4.77 -2.98
CA ALA A 79 -0.21 5.88 -3.91
C ALA A 79 0.07 5.49 -5.38
N PRO A 80 0.96 4.51 -5.69
CA PRO A 80 1.20 4.08 -7.06
C PRO A 80 -0.04 3.51 -7.74
N ILE A 81 -0.75 2.60 -7.07
CA ILE A 81 -1.92 1.92 -7.63
C ILE A 81 -3.06 2.93 -7.84
N GLN A 82 -3.39 3.71 -6.82
CA GLN A 82 -4.46 4.72 -6.89
C GLN A 82 -4.11 5.83 -7.89
N GLY A 83 -2.85 6.26 -7.92
CA GLY A 83 -2.38 7.27 -8.85
C GLY A 83 -2.45 6.78 -10.29
N THR A 84 -2.00 5.54 -10.55
CA THR A 84 -2.08 4.91 -11.88
C THR A 84 -3.52 4.76 -12.33
N GLN A 85 -4.42 4.34 -11.44
CA GLN A 85 -5.86 4.29 -11.75
C GLN A 85 -6.39 5.66 -12.17
N ALA A 86 -6.06 6.71 -11.42
CA ALA A 86 -6.47 8.07 -11.76
C ALA A 86 -5.86 8.55 -13.10
N ASP A 87 -4.62 8.15 -13.41
CA ASP A 87 -3.98 8.48 -14.68
C ASP A 87 -4.69 7.78 -15.86
N ILE A 88 -5.02 6.49 -15.73
CA ILE A 88 -5.78 5.74 -16.75
C ILE A 88 -7.12 6.42 -17.04
N ILE A 89 -7.86 6.80 -15.98
CA ILE A 89 -9.14 7.48 -16.14
C ILE A 89 -8.96 8.82 -16.87
N LYS A 90 -7.95 9.61 -16.49
CA LYS A 90 -7.68 10.90 -17.15
C LYS A 90 -7.28 10.75 -18.61
N LEU A 91 -6.49 9.72 -18.95
CA LEU A 91 -6.12 9.41 -20.33
C LEU A 91 -7.34 9.00 -21.15
N ALA A 92 -8.29 8.28 -20.56
CA ALA A 92 -9.53 7.88 -21.23
C ALA A 92 -10.54 9.03 -21.42
N MET A 93 -10.39 10.13 -20.67
CA MET A 93 -11.25 11.32 -20.79
C MET A 93 -10.83 12.27 -21.93
N MET A 94 -9.58 12.17 -22.40
CA MET A 94 -9.04 12.99 -23.50
C MET A 94 -9.33 12.34 -24.85
#